data_AF-A0A8K0G0X2-F1
#
_entry.id   AF-A0A8K0G0X2-F1
#
_cell.length_a   1.000
_cell.length_b   1.000
_cell.length_c   1.000
_cell.angle_alpha   90.00
_cell.angle_beta   90.00
_cell.angle_gamma   90.00
#
_symmetry.space_group_name_H-M   'P 1'
#
loop_
_entity.id
_entity.type
_entity.pdbx_description
1 polymer ?
#
loop_
_entity_poly.entity_id
_entity_poly.type
_entity_poly.pdbx_seq_one_letter_code
_entity_poly.pdbx_strand_id
1 'polypeptide(L)'
;VGNNMSYKIFNEHSRAVNNKIVKGDASFVYKMKTVINENVLRVALLAFNFIFLILSISLIALAIAYTQQLSAIKWYIGSDFISFPAVLLFLGSLSFIMSVAGCYSVKSKNRFFFIMFIATFVCLLILELTVAIIGFININTNVQEDVKSIMTSQITFKDTVDKANFHQVEKVVSNT
;
A
#
# COMPACT_ATOMS: atom_id res chain seq x y z
N VAL A 1 37.16 -21.26 44.17
CA VAL A 1 37.90 -21.04 42.89
C VAL A 1 37.21 -21.70 41.67
N GLY A 2 36.38 -22.74 41.83
CA GLY A 2 35.78 -23.47 40.69
C GLY A 2 34.61 -22.82 39.92
N ASN A 3 33.82 -21.92 40.53
CA ASN A 3 32.59 -21.42 39.88
C ASN A 3 32.86 -20.44 38.72
N ASN A 4 33.91 -19.63 38.77
CA ASN A 4 34.22 -18.66 37.71
C ASN A 4 34.73 -19.29 36.41
N MET A 5 35.24 -20.53 36.46
CA MET A 5 35.75 -21.22 35.27
C MET A 5 34.60 -21.78 34.41
N SER A 6 33.56 -22.31 35.06
CA SER A 6 32.43 -22.96 34.37
C SER A 6 31.56 -21.97 33.60
N TYR A 7 31.32 -20.77 34.15
CA TYR A 7 30.58 -19.71 33.46
C TYR A 7 31.33 -19.16 32.23
N LYS A 8 32.68 -19.10 32.27
CA LYS A 8 33.48 -18.69 31.10
C LYS A 8 33.37 -19.70 29.96
N ILE A 9 33.43 -20.99 30.27
CA ILE A 9 33.36 -22.07 29.27
C ILE A 9 31.96 -22.14 28.63
N PHE A 10 30.89 -21.96 29.43
CA PHE A 10 29.52 -21.93 28.91
C PHE A 10 29.27 -20.72 27.97
N ASN A 11 29.81 -19.54 28.32
CA ASN A 11 29.65 -18.34 27.50
C ASN A 11 30.45 -18.41 26.18
N GLU A 12 31.68 -18.93 26.23
CA GLU A 12 32.48 -19.21 25.03
C GLU A 12 31.79 -20.23 24.10
N HIS A 13 31.21 -21.29 24.68
CA HIS A 13 30.52 -22.31 23.90
C HIS A 13 29.22 -21.77 23.27
N SER A 14 28.44 -20.99 24.02
CA SER A 14 27.23 -20.34 23.51
C SER A 14 27.53 -19.32 22.39
N ARG A 15 28.64 -18.57 22.50
CA ARG A 15 29.14 -17.69 21.42
C ARG A 15 29.59 -18.50 20.19
N ALA A 16 30.29 -19.60 20.38
CA ALA A 16 30.75 -20.45 19.28
C ALA A 16 29.57 -21.12 18.54
N VAL A 17 28.53 -21.52 19.27
CA VAL A 17 27.30 -22.08 18.69
C VAL A 17 26.51 -21.01 17.94
N ASN A 18 26.29 -19.82 18.54
CA ASN A 18 25.60 -18.72 17.86
C ASN A 18 26.33 -18.26 16.60
N ASN A 19 27.67 -18.15 16.63
CA ASN A 19 28.44 -17.76 15.45
C ASN A 19 28.40 -18.83 14.35
N LYS A 20 28.28 -20.12 14.70
CA LYS A 20 28.09 -21.22 13.73
C LYS A 20 26.70 -21.22 13.11
N ILE A 21 25.64 -20.95 13.88
CA ILE A 21 24.25 -20.89 13.36
C ILE A 21 24.11 -19.69 12.41
N VAL A 22 24.56 -18.50 12.82
CA VAL A 22 24.53 -17.28 11.99
C VAL A 22 25.39 -17.44 10.72
N LYS A 23 26.57 -18.10 10.82
CA LYS A 23 27.37 -18.43 9.62
C LYS A 23 26.75 -19.52 8.76
N GLY A 24 26.01 -20.46 9.34
CA GLY A 24 25.35 -21.57 8.64
C GLY A 24 24.21 -21.07 7.74
N ASP A 25 23.33 -20.23 8.29
CA ASP A 25 22.22 -19.63 7.55
C ASP A 25 22.72 -18.63 6.50
N ALA A 26 23.72 -17.82 6.84
CA ALA A 26 24.37 -16.96 5.85
C ALA A 26 25.05 -17.80 4.75
N SER A 27 25.82 -18.83 5.11
CA SER A 27 26.51 -19.69 4.15
C SER A 27 25.53 -20.42 3.23
N PHE A 28 24.39 -20.90 3.72
CA PHE A 28 23.37 -21.54 2.89
C PHE A 28 22.74 -20.56 1.88
N VAL A 29 22.42 -19.34 2.32
CA VAL A 29 21.94 -18.25 1.45
C VAL A 29 23.01 -17.80 0.45
N TYR A 30 24.29 -17.80 0.81
CA TYR A 30 25.41 -17.48 -0.09
C TYR A 30 25.78 -18.63 -1.04
N LYS A 31 25.61 -19.88 -0.63
CA LYS A 31 25.97 -21.08 -1.41
C LYS A 31 24.93 -21.41 -2.47
N MET A 32 23.69 -20.96 -2.31
CA MET A 32 22.67 -20.98 -3.38
C MET A 32 22.86 -19.86 -4.42
N LYS A 33 23.81 -18.92 -4.18
CA LYS A 33 24.00 -17.67 -4.93
C LYS A 33 25.07 -17.70 -6.02
N THR A 34 25.57 -18.87 -6.44
CA THR A 34 26.80 -18.95 -7.25
C THR A 34 26.63 -19.50 -8.67
N VAL A 35 25.41 -19.66 -9.18
CA VAL A 35 25.19 -20.00 -10.61
C VAL A 35 24.59 -18.85 -11.42
N ILE A 36 24.12 -17.78 -10.75
CA ILE A 36 23.54 -16.61 -11.44
C ILE A 36 24.64 -15.60 -11.76
N ASN A 37 24.83 -15.35 -13.05
CA ASN A 37 25.76 -14.36 -13.56
C ASN A 37 25.42 -12.98 -12.98
N GLU A 38 26.35 -12.37 -12.23
CA GLU A 38 26.14 -11.07 -11.57
C GLU A 38 25.71 -9.97 -12.54
N ASN A 39 26.15 -10.07 -13.80
CA ASN A 39 25.82 -9.11 -14.84
C ASN A 39 24.33 -9.20 -15.22
N VAL A 40 23.79 -10.42 -15.30
CA VAL A 40 22.36 -10.65 -15.58
C VAL A 40 21.50 -10.10 -14.45
N LEU A 41 21.92 -10.31 -13.21
CA LEU A 41 21.21 -9.78 -12.04
C LEU A 41 21.17 -8.25 -12.04
N ARG A 42 22.30 -7.59 -12.35
CA ARG A 42 22.38 -6.12 -12.44
C ARG A 42 21.51 -5.55 -13.56
N VAL A 43 21.49 -6.21 -14.72
CA VAL A 43 20.66 -5.80 -15.86
C VAL A 43 19.17 -6.02 -15.57
N ALA A 44 18.80 -7.17 -14.99
CA ALA A 44 17.42 -7.47 -14.63
C ALA A 44 16.88 -6.48 -13.59
N LEU A 45 17.69 -6.12 -12.59
CA LEU A 45 17.38 -5.08 -11.61
C LEU A 45 17.14 -3.72 -12.22
N LEU A 46 18.03 -3.30 -13.12
CA LEU A 46 17.93 -2.01 -13.78
C LEU A 46 16.64 -1.94 -14.61
N ALA A 47 16.35 -3.01 -15.37
CA ALA A 47 15.14 -3.12 -16.18
C ALA A 47 13.87 -3.11 -15.30
N PHE A 48 13.84 -3.90 -14.23
CA PHE A 48 12.69 -3.96 -13.33
C PHE A 48 12.45 -2.61 -12.62
N ASN A 49 13.51 -1.95 -12.14
CA ASN A 49 13.40 -0.63 -11.51
C ASN A 49 12.86 0.42 -12.48
N PHE A 50 13.24 0.34 -13.76
CA PHE A 50 12.75 1.26 -14.80
C PHE A 50 11.26 1.04 -15.10
N ILE A 51 10.82 -0.22 -15.22
CA ILE A 51 9.40 -0.56 -15.37
C ILE A 51 8.61 -0.08 -14.15
N PHE A 52 9.14 -0.33 -12.96
CA PHE A 52 8.50 0.09 -11.71
C PHE A 52 8.42 1.61 -11.54
N LEU A 53 9.39 2.36 -12.08
CA LEU A 53 9.33 3.82 -12.15
C LEU A 53 8.13 4.29 -12.97
N ILE A 54 7.95 3.72 -14.17
CA ILE A 54 6.82 4.05 -15.08
C ILE A 54 5.48 3.68 -14.43
N LEU A 55 5.41 2.52 -13.78
CA LEU A 55 4.22 2.09 -13.02
C LEU A 55 3.91 3.04 -11.88
N SER A 56 4.91 3.50 -11.12
CA SER A 56 4.73 4.44 -10.01
C SER A 56 4.18 5.78 -10.48
N ILE A 57 4.69 6.31 -11.60
CA ILE A 57 4.18 7.54 -12.22
C ILE A 57 2.73 7.36 -12.67
N SER A 58 2.39 6.19 -13.23
CA SER A 58 1.04 5.86 -13.67
C SER A 58 0.07 5.78 -12.49
N LEU A 59 0.47 5.19 -11.35
CA LEU A 59 -0.33 5.13 -10.13
C LEU A 59 -0.61 6.52 -9.55
N ILE A 60 0.39 7.41 -9.56
CA ILE A 60 0.22 8.81 -9.12
C ILE A 60 -0.77 9.53 -10.04
N ALA A 61 -0.63 9.39 -11.36
CA ALA A 61 -1.54 10.00 -12.32
C ALA A 61 -2.98 9.49 -12.15
N LEU A 62 -3.14 8.18 -11.95
CA LEU A 62 -4.44 7.56 -11.71
C LEU A 62 -5.06 8.05 -10.40
N ALA A 63 -4.28 8.16 -9.32
CA ALA A 63 -4.73 8.73 -8.06
C ALA A 63 -5.28 10.15 -8.23
N ILE A 64 -4.55 11.02 -8.96
CA ILE A 64 -4.99 12.39 -9.23
C ILE A 64 -6.29 12.39 -10.03
N ALA A 65 -6.38 11.58 -11.10
CA ALA A 65 -7.60 11.46 -11.91
C ALA A 65 -8.81 11.04 -11.07
N TYR A 66 -8.66 10.06 -10.18
CA TYR A 66 -9.73 9.64 -9.28
C TYR A 66 -10.09 10.71 -8.23
N THR A 67 -9.11 11.46 -7.71
CA THR A 67 -9.42 12.55 -6.76
C THR A 67 -10.30 13.63 -7.38
N GLN A 68 -10.15 13.91 -8.68
CA GLN A 68 -10.97 14.90 -9.38
C GLN A 68 -12.41 14.44 -9.63
N GLN A 69 -12.62 13.14 -9.83
CA GLN A 69 -13.98 12.58 -9.96
C GLN A 69 -14.69 12.49 -8.60
N LEU A 70 -13.95 12.15 -7.54
CA LEU A 70 -14.51 12.03 -6.20
C LEU A 70 -14.75 13.38 -5.50
N SER A 71 -14.01 14.44 -5.86
CA SER A 71 -14.18 15.77 -5.25
C SER A 71 -15.59 16.35 -5.45
N ALA A 72 -16.29 15.97 -6.52
CA ALA A 72 -17.69 16.33 -6.74
C ALA A 72 -18.66 15.71 -5.71
N ILE A 73 -18.28 14.59 -5.08
CA ILE A 73 -19.10 13.83 -4.12
C ILE A 73 -18.63 14.07 -2.68
N LYS A 74 -17.35 14.39 -2.49
CA LYS A 74 -16.69 14.54 -1.18
C LYS A 74 -17.23 15.67 -0.30
N TRP A 75 -17.98 16.63 -0.86
CA TRP A 75 -18.65 17.66 -0.06
C TRP A 75 -19.76 17.08 0.86
N TYR A 76 -20.22 15.86 0.59
CA TYR A 76 -21.36 15.26 1.28
C TYR A 76 -21.00 14.19 2.31
N ILE A 77 -19.76 13.69 2.34
CA ILE A 77 -19.36 12.53 3.15
C ILE A 77 -18.26 12.96 4.11
N GLY A 78 -18.58 12.89 5.41
CA GLY A 78 -17.75 13.34 6.52
C GLY A 78 -16.30 12.83 6.52
N SER A 79 -15.47 13.60 7.20
CA SER A 79 -14.00 13.70 7.14
C SER A 79 -13.13 12.46 7.41
N ASP A 80 -13.70 11.29 7.65
CA ASP A 80 -12.93 10.16 8.23
C ASP A 80 -12.67 9.00 7.28
N PHE A 81 -13.15 9.06 6.04
CA PHE A 81 -12.84 8.05 5.04
C PHE A 81 -11.52 8.38 4.35
N ILE A 82 -10.46 7.66 4.74
CA ILE A 82 -9.25 7.48 3.93
C ILE A 82 -9.71 7.16 2.51
N SER A 83 -9.62 8.16 1.64
CA SER A 83 -10.09 8.04 0.27
C SER A 83 -9.11 7.09 -0.43
N PHE A 84 -9.61 6.00 -1.02
CA PHE A 84 -8.80 5.06 -1.80
C PHE A 84 -7.74 5.74 -2.70
N PRO A 85 -8.04 6.86 -3.40
CA PRO A 85 -7.04 7.60 -4.18
C PRO A 85 -5.86 8.15 -3.36
N ALA A 86 -6.06 8.53 -2.10
CA ALA A 86 -5.00 9.06 -1.24
C ALA A 86 -3.98 7.98 -0.86
N VAL A 87 -4.43 6.73 -0.67
CA VAL A 87 -3.52 5.61 -0.38
C VAL A 87 -2.74 5.22 -1.63
N LEU A 88 -3.38 5.22 -2.80
CA LEU A 88 -2.72 5.02 -4.10
C LEU A 88 -1.63 6.08 -4.36
N LEU A 89 -1.90 7.34 -4.00
CA LEU A 89 -0.93 8.43 -4.11
C LEU A 89 0.28 8.20 -3.19
N PHE A 90 0.04 7.83 -1.93
CA PHE A 90 1.10 7.59 -0.95
C PHE A 90 1.98 6.40 -1.35
N LEU A 91 1.38 5.28 -1.72
CA LEU A 91 2.11 4.09 -2.18
C LEU A 91 2.88 4.33 -3.48
N GLY A 92 2.28 5.05 -4.43
CA GLY A 92 2.95 5.45 -5.67
C GLY A 92 4.17 6.33 -5.40
N SER A 93 4.08 7.26 -4.45
CA SER A 93 5.21 8.13 -4.08
C SER A 93 6.37 7.35 -3.43
N LEU A 94 6.06 6.42 -2.52
CA LEU A 94 7.03 5.56 -1.85
C LEU A 94 7.76 4.67 -2.86
N SER A 95 6.99 4.10 -3.79
CA SER A 95 7.48 3.26 -4.87
C SER A 95 8.40 4.02 -5.86
N PHE A 96 8.10 5.28 -6.13
CA PHE A 96 8.96 6.16 -6.92
C PHE A 96 10.31 6.41 -6.25
N ILE A 97 10.32 6.73 -4.95
CA ILE A 97 11.55 6.93 -4.17
C ILE A 97 12.38 5.64 -4.16
N MET A 98 11.71 4.49 -3.99
CA MET A 98 12.36 3.19 -4.01
C MET A 98 12.96 2.86 -5.37
N SER A 99 12.28 3.16 -6.49
CA SER A 99 12.85 2.96 -7.83
C SER A 99 14.15 3.75 -8.04
N VAL A 100 14.17 5.01 -7.59
CA VAL A 100 15.36 5.87 -7.63
C VAL A 100 16.48 5.27 -6.76
N ALA A 101 16.17 4.82 -5.53
CA ALA A 101 17.09 4.10 -4.65
C ALA A 101 17.60 2.77 -5.26
N GLY A 102 16.75 2.09 -6.04
CA GLY A 102 17.09 0.88 -6.78
C GLY A 102 18.13 1.12 -7.87
N CYS A 103 18.05 2.26 -8.57
CA CYS A 103 19.09 2.68 -9.51
C CYS A 103 20.42 2.98 -8.81
N TYR A 104 20.41 3.57 -7.61
CA TYR A 104 21.61 3.74 -6.79
C TYR A 104 22.22 2.40 -6.34
N SER A 105 21.38 1.37 -6.15
CA SER A 105 21.82 0.03 -5.74
C SER A 105 22.71 -0.65 -6.79
N VAL A 106 22.56 -0.33 -8.07
CA VAL A 106 23.44 -0.83 -9.16
C VAL A 106 24.86 -0.27 -9.07
N LYS A 107 25.00 0.96 -8.55
CA LYS A 107 26.29 1.64 -8.38
C LYS A 107 27.06 1.16 -7.15
N SER A 108 26.37 0.54 -6.19
CA SER A 108 26.98 -0.02 -4.98
C SER A 108 27.64 -1.37 -5.27
N LYS A 109 28.95 -1.49 -5.04
CA LYS A 109 29.69 -2.77 -5.15
C LYS A 109 29.24 -3.81 -4.12
N ASN A 110 28.52 -3.38 -3.07
CA ASN A 110 28.10 -4.23 -1.98
C ASN A 110 26.77 -4.92 -2.30
N ARG A 111 26.81 -6.25 -2.51
CA ARG A 111 25.62 -7.09 -2.77
C ARG A 111 24.57 -7.05 -1.65
N PHE A 112 24.94 -6.53 -0.47
CA PHE A 112 24.07 -6.34 0.67
C PHE A 112 22.97 -5.30 0.40
N PHE A 113 23.29 -4.21 -0.31
CA PHE A 113 22.31 -3.18 -0.68
C PHE A 113 21.18 -3.73 -1.54
N PHE A 114 21.51 -4.65 -2.45
CA PHE A 114 20.55 -5.31 -3.32
C PHE A 114 19.58 -6.23 -2.55
N ILE A 115 20.07 -6.99 -1.56
CA ILE A 115 19.22 -7.87 -0.76
C ILE A 115 18.24 -7.06 0.08
N MET A 116 18.71 -5.97 0.70
CA MET A 116 17.87 -5.05 1.46
C MET A 116 16.80 -4.41 0.56
N PHE A 117 17.17 -4.03 -0.67
CA PHE A 117 16.24 -3.46 -1.63
C PHE A 117 15.08 -4.40 -1.97
N ILE A 118 15.37 -5.67 -2.30
CA ILE A 118 14.32 -6.67 -2.55
C ILE A 118 13.46 -6.87 -1.31
N ALA A 119 14.07 -6.97 -0.13
CA ALA A 119 13.32 -7.15 1.11
C ALA A 119 12.33 -6.01 1.35
N THR A 120 12.74 -4.75 1.16
CA THR A 120 11.84 -3.60 1.28
C THR A 120 10.74 -3.61 0.22
N PHE A 121 11.02 -4.03 -1.01
CA PHE A 121 10.01 -4.18 -2.05
C PHE A 121 8.96 -5.23 -1.72
N VAL A 122 9.39 -6.38 -1.19
CA VAL A 122 8.47 -7.44 -0.74
C VAL A 122 7.59 -6.92 0.40
N CYS A 123 8.17 -6.16 1.34
CA CYS A 123 7.38 -5.50 2.40
C CYS A 123 6.33 -4.53 1.82
N LEU A 124 6.68 -3.73 0.81
CA LEU A 124 5.72 -2.83 0.15
C LEU A 124 4.60 -3.59 -0.55
N LEU A 125 4.89 -4.70 -1.23
CA LEU A 125 3.88 -5.54 -1.87
C LEU A 125 2.90 -6.15 -0.86
N ILE A 126 3.38 -6.58 0.30
CA ILE A 126 2.52 -7.11 1.36
C ILE A 126 1.61 -6.00 1.93
N LEU A 127 2.15 -4.80 2.15
CA LEU A 127 1.37 -3.65 2.58
C LEU A 127 0.29 -3.29 1.55
N GLU A 128 0.67 -3.24 0.26
CA GLU A 128 -0.24 -2.92 -0.84
C GLU A 128 -1.35 -3.97 -0.97
N LEU A 129 -1.01 -5.25 -0.87
CA LEU A 129 -1.99 -6.34 -0.87
C LEU A 129 -2.96 -6.22 0.32
N THR A 130 -2.45 -5.89 1.51
CA THR A 130 -3.27 -5.72 2.71
C THR A 130 -4.27 -4.57 2.54
N VAL A 131 -3.79 -3.41 2.06
CA VAL A 131 -4.62 -2.24 1.76
C VAL A 131 -5.65 -2.57 0.68
N ALA A 132 -5.25 -3.26 -0.39
CA ALA A 132 -6.13 -3.63 -1.49
C ALA A 132 -7.28 -4.54 -1.01
N ILE A 133 -6.99 -5.53 -0.16
CA ILE A 133 -8.00 -6.42 0.42
C ILE A 133 -8.96 -5.64 1.33
N ILE A 134 -8.43 -4.79 2.22
CA ILE A 134 -9.26 -3.95 3.11
C ILE A 134 -10.16 -3.02 2.28
N GLY A 135 -9.59 -2.40 1.24
CA GLY A 135 -10.34 -1.54 0.32
C GLY A 135 -11.46 -2.29 -0.40
N PHE A 136 -11.18 -3.51 -0.89
CA PHE A 136 -12.17 -4.34 -1.57
C PHE A 136 -13.34 -4.74 -0.66
N ILE A 137 -13.06 -5.11 0.59
CA ILE A 137 -14.09 -5.47 1.56
C ILE A 137 -14.96 -4.25 1.91
N ASN A 138 -14.33 -3.09 2.19
CA ASN A 138 -15.04 -1.88 2.59
C ASN A 138 -15.96 -1.33 1.49
N ILE A 139 -15.55 -1.45 0.21
CA ILE A 139 -16.40 -1.09 -0.94
C ILE A 139 -17.66 -1.96 -0.98
N ASN A 140 -17.58 -3.22 -0.58
CA ASN A 140 -18.69 -4.15 -0.74
C ASN A 140 -19.74 -4.06 0.37
N THR A 141 -19.37 -3.65 1.59
CA THR A 141 -20.28 -3.62 2.75
C THR A 141 -20.84 -2.24 3.06
N ASN A 142 -20.00 -1.20 3.06
CA ASN A 142 -20.39 0.11 3.62
C ASN A 142 -20.84 1.10 2.54
N VAL A 143 -20.23 1.03 1.35
CA VAL A 143 -20.56 1.96 0.25
C VAL A 143 -21.97 1.74 -0.28
N GLN A 144 -22.49 0.50 -0.29
CA GLN A 144 -23.86 0.24 -0.76
C GLN A 144 -24.92 0.78 0.19
N GLU A 145 -24.73 0.67 1.51
CA GLU A 145 -25.71 1.16 2.49
C GLU A 145 -25.70 2.69 2.60
N ASP A 146 -24.52 3.31 2.59
CA ASP A 146 -24.39 4.78 2.65
C ASP A 146 -24.88 5.46 1.37
N VAL A 147 -24.57 4.90 0.18
CA VAL A 147 -25.08 5.45 -1.09
C VAL A 147 -26.60 5.31 -1.15
N LYS A 148 -27.15 4.18 -0.67
CA LYS A 148 -28.60 3.96 -0.66
C LYS A 148 -29.31 4.90 0.31
N SER A 149 -28.75 5.16 1.50
CA SER A 149 -29.35 6.09 2.47
C SER A 149 -29.32 7.54 1.95
N ILE A 150 -28.22 7.95 1.33
CA ILE A 150 -28.09 9.29 0.71
C ILE A 150 -29.05 9.42 -0.48
N MET A 151 -29.15 8.43 -1.38
CA MET A 151 -30.11 8.46 -2.49
C MET A 151 -31.56 8.49 -2.00
N THR A 152 -31.90 7.71 -0.97
CA THR A 152 -33.28 7.65 -0.45
C THR A 152 -33.67 8.96 0.23
N SER A 153 -32.73 9.63 0.92
CA SER A 153 -33.00 10.94 1.55
C SER A 153 -33.27 12.04 0.51
N GLN A 154 -32.54 12.06 -0.61
CA GLN A 154 -32.78 13.05 -1.67
C GLN A 154 -34.08 12.79 -2.43
N ILE A 155 -34.42 11.53 -2.70
CA ILE A 155 -35.71 11.18 -3.34
C ILE A 155 -36.87 11.53 -2.41
N THR A 156 -36.77 11.20 -1.11
CA THR A 156 -37.83 11.49 -0.13
C THR A 156 -38.05 12.98 0.06
N PHE A 157 -36.97 13.79 0.09
CA PHE A 157 -37.06 15.24 0.18
C PHE A 157 -37.75 15.84 -1.05
N LYS A 158 -37.42 15.35 -2.24
CA LYS A 158 -38.03 15.84 -3.49
C LYS A 158 -39.52 15.47 -3.58
N ASP A 159 -39.90 14.27 -3.17
CA ASP A 159 -41.29 13.82 -3.12
C ASP A 159 -42.13 14.61 -2.09
N THR A 160 -41.57 14.92 -0.92
CA THR A 160 -42.30 15.74 0.07
C THR A 160 -42.50 17.17 -0.39
N VAL A 161 -41.51 17.76 -1.08
CA VAL A 161 -41.62 19.10 -1.67
C VAL A 161 -42.64 19.11 -2.82
N ASP A 162 -42.58 18.15 -3.74
CA ASP A 162 -43.55 18.08 -4.86
C ASP A 162 -44.98 17.83 -4.36
N LYS A 163 -45.16 16.97 -3.36
CA LYS A 163 -46.47 16.72 -2.74
C LYS A 163 -47.01 17.94 -1.99
N ALA A 164 -46.15 18.69 -1.30
CA ALA A 164 -46.53 19.94 -0.64
C ALA A 164 -46.94 21.01 -1.66
N ASN A 165 -46.22 21.12 -2.77
CA ASN A 165 -46.53 22.06 -3.85
C ASN A 165 -47.86 21.71 -4.54
N PHE A 166 -48.14 20.43 -4.78
CA PHE A 166 -49.40 20.00 -5.40
C PHE A 166 -50.61 20.34 -4.53
N HIS A 167 -50.53 20.12 -3.22
CA HIS A 167 -51.60 20.49 -2.29
C HIS A 167 -51.83 22.00 -2.17
N GLN A 168 -50.81 22.83 -2.40
CA GLN A 168 -51.01 24.27 -2.48
C GLN A 168 -51.78 24.68 -3.74
N VAL A 169 -51.46 24.08 -4.89
CA VAL A 169 -52.17 24.35 -6.15
C VAL A 169 -53.62 23.89 -6.07
N GLU A 170 -53.89 22.71 -5.51
CA GLU A 170 -55.25 22.17 -5.34
C GLU A 170 -56.13 23.06 -4.45
N LYS A 171 -55.57 23.61 -3.36
CA LYS A 171 -56.28 24.55 -2.48
C LYS A 171 -56.59 25.89 -3.14
N VAL A 172 -55.74 26.36 -4.04
CA VAL A 172 -55.97 27.60 -4.80
C VAL A 172 -57.04 27.39 -5.87
N VAL A 173 -57.02 26.24 -6.54
CA VAL A 173 -58.01 25.88 -7.57
C VAL A 173 -59.40 25.61 -6.97
N SER A 174 -59.49 25.03 -5.76
CA SER A 174 -60.78 24.74 -5.12
C SER A 174 -61.49 25.97 -4.51
N ASN A 175 -60.78 27.10 -4.38
CA ASN A 175 -61.32 28.35 -3.85
C ASN A 175 -61.68 29.38 -4.95
N THR A 176 -61.57 28.99 -6.22
CA THR A 176 -62.03 29.78 -7.38
C THR A 176 -63.29 29.15 -7.96
#